data_AF-A0A1G2T1S1-F1
#
_entry.id   AF-A0A1G2T1S1-F1
#
_cell.length_a   1.000
_cell.length_b   1.000
_cell.length_c   1.000
_cell.angle_alpha   90.00
_cell.angle_beta   90.00
_cell.angle_gamma   90.00
#
_symmetry.space_group_name_H-M   'P 1'
#
loop_
_entity.id
_entity.type
_entity.pdbx_description
1 polymer ?
#
loop_
_entity_poly.entity_id
_entity_poly.type
_entity_poly.pdbx_seq_one_letter_code
_entity_poly.pdbx_strand_id
1 'polypeptide(L)'
;MKKLIILIVSIIILGLAYWLISPFFIDKKVSEELNISAESEGAQPVLVLRGVFTGFDRIHTGSGNVNVIQVGDRYIIRFEENFDVANGPDLYVGFGKDGEYIKDSEIGKLKGNIGSQNYELPAGADLTDYNEVWVWCHAFSVGFAKAVLSPSI
;
A
#
# COMPACT_ATOMS: atom_id res chain seq x y z
N MET A 1 -20.81 -1.39 -46.30
CA MET A 1 -20.66 -0.26 -45.36
C MET A 1 -21.09 -0.62 -43.93
N LYS A 2 -22.32 -1.08 -43.66
CA LYS A 2 -22.77 -1.43 -42.28
C LYS A 2 -21.88 -2.45 -41.55
N LYS A 3 -21.42 -3.53 -42.21
CA LYS A 3 -20.50 -4.52 -41.61
C LYS A 3 -19.15 -3.93 -41.21
N LEU A 4 -18.64 -2.96 -41.98
CA LEU A 4 -17.38 -2.27 -41.67
C LEU A 4 -17.56 -1.31 -40.48
N ILE A 5 -18.68 -0.60 -40.42
CA ILE A 5 -19.02 0.26 -39.27
C ILE A 5 -19.16 -0.57 -37.99
N ILE A 6 -19.87 -1.70 -38.04
CA ILE A 6 -20.01 -2.61 -36.88
C ILE A 6 -18.64 -3.11 -36.43
N LEU A 7 -17.77 -3.52 -37.36
CA LEU A 7 -16.41 -3.98 -37.02
C LEU A 7 -15.60 -2.88 -36.32
N ILE A 8 -15.62 -1.65 -36.84
CA ILE A 8 -14.89 -0.51 -36.26
C ILE A 8 -15.42 -0.19 -34.86
N VAL A 9 -16.74 -0.13 -34.69
CA VAL A 9 -17.38 0.13 -33.39
C VAL A 9 -17.03 -0.97 -32.39
N SER A 10 -17.06 -2.25 -32.78
CA SER A 10 -16.67 -3.35 -31.92
C SER A 10 -15.21 -3.26 -31.47
N ILE A 11 -14.28 -2.91 -32.37
CA ILE A 11 -12.87 -2.72 -32.02
C ILE A 11 -12.70 -1.58 -31.02
N ILE A 12 -13.40 -0.46 -31.22
CA ILE A 12 -13.36 0.68 -30.29
C ILE A 12 -13.89 0.27 -28.91
N ILE A 13 -15.02 -0.44 -28.85
CA ILE A 13 -15.60 -0.92 -27.60
C ILE A 13 -14.65 -1.86 -26.87
N LEU A 14 -14.05 -2.82 -27.59
CA LEU A 14 -13.06 -3.74 -27.01
C LEU A 14 -11.82 -3.00 -26.50
N GLY A 15 -11.34 -2.01 -27.23
CA GLY A 15 -10.23 -1.16 -26.81
C GLY A 15 -10.54 -0.37 -25.54
N LEU A 16 -11.74 0.23 -25.45
CA LEU A 16 -12.21 0.94 -24.25
C LEU A 16 -12.38 -0.01 -23.06
N ALA A 17 -12.98 -1.19 -23.27
CA ALA A 17 -13.16 -2.18 -22.23
C ALA A 17 -11.81 -2.67 -21.68
N TYR A 18 -10.84 -2.96 -22.56
CA TYR A 18 -9.49 -3.31 -22.15
C TYR A 18 -8.82 -2.18 -21.37
N TRP A 19 -8.95 -0.93 -21.83
CA TRP A 19 -8.35 0.22 -21.14
C TRP A 19 -8.91 0.44 -19.72
N LEU A 20 -10.21 0.15 -19.50
CA LEU A 20 -10.83 0.23 -18.16
C LEU A 20 -10.43 -0.91 -17.23
N ILE A 21 -10.17 -2.10 -17.80
CA ILE A 21 -9.91 -3.33 -17.03
C ILE A 21 -8.41 -3.57 -16.83
N SER A 22 -7.56 -3.06 -17.71
CA SER A 22 -6.11 -3.30 -17.65
C SER A 22 -5.43 -2.87 -16.35
N PRO A 23 -5.85 -1.80 -15.62
CA PRO A 23 -5.20 -1.43 -14.36
C PRO A 23 -5.30 -2.51 -13.28
N PHE A 24 -6.24 -3.45 -13.37
CA PHE A 24 -6.35 -4.58 -12.44
C PHE A 24 -5.25 -5.64 -12.63
N PHE A 25 -4.52 -5.59 -13.75
CA PHE A 25 -3.53 -6.62 -14.13
C PHE A 25 -2.13 -6.05 -14.38
N ILE A 26 -1.97 -4.72 -14.35
CA ILE A 26 -0.70 -4.06 -14.63
C ILE A 26 -0.04 -3.68 -13.32
N ASP A 27 1.13 -4.25 -13.07
CA ASP A 27 1.94 -3.90 -11.92
C ASP A 27 2.51 -2.50 -12.03
N LYS A 28 2.47 -1.79 -10.91
CA LYS A 28 3.13 -0.53 -10.69
C LYS A 28 4.23 -0.70 -9.64
N LYS A 29 5.47 -0.71 -10.10
CA LYS A 29 6.65 -0.75 -9.23
C LYS A 29 7.03 0.65 -8.73
N VAL A 30 7.34 0.76 -7.44
CA VAL A 30 7.86 1.95 -6.78
C VAL A 30 9.23 1.62 -6.18
N SER A 31 10.13 2.60 -6.14
CA SER A 31 11.48 2.47 -5.59
C SER A 31 11.84 3.77 -4.89
N GLU A 32 11.22 4.01 -3.73
CA GLU A 32 11.53 5.17 -2.91
C GLU A 32 12.67 4.87 -1.92
N GLU A 33 13.64 5.76 -1.91
CA GLU A 33 14.65 5.85 -0.86
C GLU A 33 14.05 6.42 0.43
N LEU A 34 14.68 6.13 1.57
CA LEU A 34 14.40 6.85 2.81
C LEU A 34 14.99 8.26 2.73
N ASN A 35 14.24 9.17 2.11
CA ASN A 35 14.60 10.59 2.10
C ASN A 35 13.90 11.28 3.26
N ILE A 36 14.67 11.55 4.31
CA ILE A 36 14.20 12.30 5.45
C ILE A 36 14.33 13.79 5.12
N SER A 37 13.19 14.48 5.03
CA SER A 37 13.09 15.91 4.70
C SER A 37 13.99 16.78 5.60
N ALA A 38 14.52 17.88 5.05
CA ALA A 38 15.47 18.77 5.72
C ALA A 38 14.97 19.38 7.05
N GLU A 39 13.67 19.32 7.35
CA GLU A 39 13.08 19.75 8.64
C GLU A 39 13.47 18.84 9.83
N SER A 40 14.12 17.69 9.58
CA SER A 40 14.62 16.79 10.63
C SER A 40 16.15 16.85 10.80
N GLU A 41 16.81 17.92 10.36
CA GLU A 41 18.26 18.09 10.51
C GLU A 41 18.70 17.84 11.97
N GLY A 42 19.31 16.67 12.21
CA GLY A 42 19.86 16.27 13.52
C GLY A 42 19.23 15.02 14.16
N ALA A 43 18.06 14.57 13.72
CA ALA A 43 17.43 13.36 14.24
C ALA A 43 17.86 12.12 13.45
N GLN A 44 18.54 11.18 14.11
CA GLN A 44 18.89 9.91 13.50
C GLN A 44 17.65 9.02 13.34
N PRO A 45 17.40 8.41 12.17
CA PRO A 45 16.32 7.44 12.02
C PRO A 45 16.56 6.21 12.89
N VAL A 46 15.55 5.84 13.66
CA VAL A 46 15.55 4.66 14.53
C VAL A 46 14.44 3.73 14.08
N LEU A 47 14.78 2.49 13.73
CA LEU A 47 13.78 1.44 13.54
C LEU A 47 13.17 1.13 14.91
N VAL A 48 11.83 1.19 15.03
CA VAL A 48 11.12 0.93 16.30
C VAL A 48 10.23 -0.30 16.23
N LEU A 49 9.59 -0.53 15.08
CA LEU A 49 8.74 -1.70 14.84
C LEU A 49 9.02 -2.28 13.45
N ARG A 50 8.74 -3.58 13.31
CA ARG A 50 8.83 -4.31 12.04
C ARG A 50 7.74 -5.34 11.92
N GLY A 51 7.38 -5.67 10.69
CA GLY A 51 6.42 -6.70 10.35
C GLY A 51 6.67 -7.27 8.96
N VAL A 52 5.92 -8.31 8.63
CA VAL A 52 5.94 -8.96 7.31
C VAL A 52 4.50 -9.04 6.80
N PHE A 53 4.27 -8.52 5.61
CA PHE A 53 2.97 -8.63 4.97
C PHE A 53 2.64 -10.08 4.68
N THR A 54 1.39 -10.44 4.96
CA THR A 54 0.78 -11.71 4.57
C THR A 54 -0.55 -11.41 3.92
N GLY A 55 -0.78 -12.00 2.75
CA GLY A 55 -2.08 -11.96 2.06
C GLY A 55 -3.18 -12.67 2.83
N PHE A 56 -4.44 -12.34 2.54
CA PHE A 56 -5.60 -12.94 3.21
C PHE A 56 -6.04 -14.25 2.57
N ASP A 57 -5.86 -14.41 1.27
CA ASP A 57 -6.28 -15.61 0.54
C ASP A 57 -5.50 -15.80 -0.77
N ARG A 58 -6.01 -16.65 -1.68
CA ARG A 58 -5.34 -17.03 -2.93
C ARG A 58 -5.37 -15.95 -4.01
N ILE A 59 -6.25 -14.97 -3.90
CA ILE A 59 -6.39 -13.87 -4.86
C ILE A 59 -5.99 -12.52 -4.25
N HIS A 60 -6.10 -12.38 -2.93
CA HIS A 60 -5.57 -11.29 -2.13
C HIS A 60 -4.21 -11.69 -1.54
N THR A 61 -3.24 -11.90 -2.42
CA THR A 61 -1.87 -12.25 -2.04
C THR A 61 -1.10 -11.01 -1.58
N GLY A 62 -0.16 -11.20 -0.66
CA GLY A 62 0.69 -10.11 -0.18
C GLY A 62 1.91 -10.63 0.57
N SER A 63 3.05 -9.98 0.37
CA SER A 63 4.34 -10.31 0.98
C SER A 63 5.26 -9.09 1.05
N GLY A 64 6.38 -9.26 1.74
CA GLY A 64 7.41 -8.24 1.89
C GLY A 64 7.44 -7.59 3.26
N ASN A 65 8.48 -6.81 3.52
CA ASN A 65 8.75 -6.27 4.84
C ASN A 65 8.16 -4.87 5.01
N VAL A 66 7.66 -4.58 6.21
CA VAL A 66 7.28 -3.24 6.65
C VAL A 66 8.06 -2.88 7.92
N ASN A 67 8.52 -1.64 7.95
CA ASN A 67 9.29 -1.05 9.02
C ASN A 67 8.59 0.23 9.48
N VAL A 68 8.54 0.45 10.80
CA VAL A 68 8.16 1.73 11.39
C VAL A 68 9.43 2.39 11.87
N ILE A 69 9.77 3.52 11.26
CA ILE A 69 11.00 4.26 11.53
C ILE A 69 10.61 5.56 12.22
N GLN A 70 11.20 5.81 13.38
CA GLN A 70 11.07 7.07 14.08
C GLN A 70 12.17 8.03 13.65
N VAL A 71 11.79 9.27 13.36
CA VAL A 71 12.70 10.37 13.06
C VAL A 71 12.25 11.57 13.89
N GLY A 72 12.95 11.82 15.00
CA GLY A 72 12.52 12.81 15.98
C GLY A 72 11.13 12.45 16.54
N ASP A 73 10.16 13.36 16.39
CA ASP A 73 8.79 13.20 16.88
C ASP A 73 7.81 12.66 15.81
N ARG A 74 8.35 12.16 14.69
CA ARG A 74 7.56 11.67 13.56
C ARG A 74 7.87 10.21 13.28
N TYR A 75 6.88 9.52 12.71
CA TYR A 75 7.02 8.14 12.24
C TYR A 75 6.88 8.06 10.73
N ILE A 76 7.62 7.13 10.15
CA ILE A 76 7.53 6.75 8.74
C ILE A 76 7.20 5.26 8.69
N ILE A 77 6.10 4.92 8.03
CA ILE A 77 5.78 3.55 7.66
C ILE A 77 6.47 3.27 6.32
N ARG A 78 7.49 2.42 6.34
CA ARG A 78 8.29 2.06 5.18
C ARG A 78 8.02 0.65 4.75
N PHE A 79 7.69 0.48 3.48
CA PHE A 79 7.69 -0.83 2.82
C PHE A 79 9.04 -1.01 2.15
N GLU A 80 9.63 -2.21 2.25
CA GLU A 80 10.91 -2.53 1.64
C GLU A 80 10.78 -2.99 0.19
N GLU A 81 11.92 -3.15 -0.50
CA GLU A 81 11.96 -3.49 -1.93
C GLU A 81 11.24 -4.81 -2.27
N ASN A 82 11.18 -5.75 -1.33
CA ASN A 82 10.49 -7.03 -1.52
C ASN A 82 8.98 -6.97 -1.27
N PHE A 83 8.40 -5.78 -1.12
CA PHE A 83 6.95 -5.61 -1.08
C PHE A 83 6.31 -6.03 -2.41
N ASP A 84 5.30 -6.88 -2.31
CA ASP A 84 4.50 -7.38 -3.43
C ASP A 84 3.10 -7.68 -2.92
N VAL A 85 2.07 -7.06 -3.51
CA VAL A 85 0.66 -7.29 -3.19
C VAL A 85 -0.16 -7.41 -4.48
N ALA A 86 -1.25 -8.18 -4.42
CA ALA A 86 -2.20 -8.27 -5.52
C ALA A 86 -2.78 -6.90 -5.90
N ASN A 87 -3.04 -6.71 -7.20
CA ASN A 87 -3.63 -5.47 -7.71
C ASN A 87 -5.10 -5.32 -7.29
N GLY A 88 -5.50 -4.08 -6.97
CA GLY A 88 -6.87 -3.73 -6.61
C GLY A 88 -7.23 -2.32 -7.10
N PRO A 89 -8.53 -2.00 -7.25
CA PRO A 89 -8.95 -0.75 -7.88
C PRO A 89 -8.71 0.49 -7.01
N ASP A 90 -8.71 0.32 -5.69
CA ASP A 90 -8.66 1.42 -4.74
C ASP A 90 -8.00 1.03 -3.43
N LEU A 91 -6.69 0.73 -3.51
CA LEU A 91 -5.89 0.27 -2.38
C LEU A 91 -5.30 1.44 -1.59
N TYR A 92 -5.39 1.34 -0.27
CA TYR A 92 -4.86 2.28 0.71
C TYR A 92 -3.99 1.56 1.73
N VAL A 93 -3.07 2.31 2.33
CA VAL A 93 -2.33 1.89 3.52
C VAL A 93 -3.04 2.46 4.74
N GLY A 94 -3.28 1.61 5.74
CA GLY A 94 -3.90 2.00 7.00
C GLY A 94 -3.46 1.07 8.13
N PHE A 95 -4.16 1.15 9.25
CA PHE A 95 -3.83 0.41 10.46
C PHE A 95 -4.91 -0.56 10.87
N GLY A 96 -4.52 -1.53 11.68
CA GLY A 96 -5.43 -2.46 12.33
C GLY A 96 -4.97 -2.83 13.73
N LYS A 97 -5.85 -3.54 14.42
CA LYS A 97 -5.61 -4.06 15.76
C LYS A 97 -6.21 -5.45 15.92
N ASP A 98 -5.40 -6.38 16.42
CA ASP A 98 -5.85 -7.73 16.82
C ASP A 98 -6.60 -8.49 15.71
N GLY A 99 -6.20 -8.25 14.46
CA GLY A 99 -6.76 -8.90 13.28
C GLY A 99 -7.94 -8.18 12.64
N GLU A 100 -8.32 -7.02 13.15
CA GLU A 100 -9.36 -6.17 12.58
C GLU A 100 -8.78 -4.88 12.00
N TYR A 101 -9.25 -4.52 10.80
CA TYR A 101 -8.93 -3.23 10.19
C TYR A 101 -9.64 -2.10 10.94
N ILE A 102 -8.93 -1.01 11.22
CA ILE A 102 -9.52 0.17 11.85
C ILE A 102 -9.96 1.14 10.76
N LYS A 103 -11.27 1.38 10.72
CA LYS A 103 -11.89 2.31 9.76
C LYS A 103 -11.32 3.73 9.94
N ASP A 104 -11.14 4.44 8.82
CA ASP A 104 -10.68 5.83 8.79
C ASP A 104 -9.22 6.01 9.29
N SER A 105 -8.46 4.91 9.38
CA SER A 105 -7.04 4.91 9.77
C SER A 105 -6.07 5.03 8.59
N GLU A 106 -6.59 5.28 7.38
CA GLU A 106 -5.80 5.35 6.17
C GLU A 106 -4.77 6.50 6.26
N ILE A 107 -3.50 6.18 6.00
CA ILE A 107 -2.39 7.14 5.98
C ILE A 107 -2.02 7.57 4.57
N GLY A 108 -2.55 6.89 3.55
CA GLY A 108 -2.36 7.27 2.16
C GLY A 108 -2.78 6.18 1.18
N LYS A 109 -2.92 6.58 -0.09
CA LYS A 109 -3.17 5.64 -1.18
C LYS A 109 -1.94 4.76 -1.43
N LEU A 110 -2.15 3.49 -1.78
CA LEU A 110 -1.07 2.61 -2.19
C LEU A 110 -0.40 3.18 -3.45
N LYS A 111 0.90 3.47 -3.39
CA LYS A 111 1.59 4.16 -4.50
C LYS A 111 1.90 3.20 -5.63
N GLY A 112 2.26 1.96 -5.30
CA GLY A 112 2.39 0.83 -6.22
C GLY A 112 2.21 -0.49 -5.49
N ASN A 113 1.92 -1.54 -6.25
CA ASN A 113 1.72 -2.87 -5.69
C ASN A 113 3.03 -3.64 -5.51
N ILE A 114 4.15 -3.11 -6.02
CA ILE A 114 5.48 -3.70 -5.88
C ILE A 114 6.49 -2.63 -5.44
N GLY A 115 7.41 -3.01 -4.57
CA GLY A 115 8.63 -2.27 -4.27
C GLY A 115 8.53 -1.27 -3.12
N SER A 116 9.64 -0.58 -2.85
CA SER A 116 9.79 0.25 -1.65
C SER A 116 9.01 1.55 -1.75
N GLN A 117 8.36 1.93 -0.66
CA GLN A 117 7.55 3.15 -0.56
C GLN A 117 7.43 3.59 0.89
N ASN A 118 7.32 4.90 1.11
CA ASN A 118 7.28 5.51 2.44
C ASN A 118 5.97 6.28 2.67
N TYR A 119 5.44 6.22 3.89
CA TYR A 119 4.26 6.96 4.35
C TYR A 119 4.60 7.68 5.65
N GLU A 120 4.70 9.00 5.59
CA GLU A 120 4.95 9.82 6.77
C GLU A 120 3.65 10.00 7.56
N LEU A 121 3.75 9.87 8.88
CA LEU A 121 2.67 10.21 9.79
C LEU A 121 2.76 11.68 10.22
N PRO A 122 1.62 12.29 10.62
CA PRO A 122 1.63 13.56 11.32
C PRO A 122 2.51 13.52 12.58
N ALA A 123 3.09 14.65 12.95
CA ALA A 123 3.84 14.76 14.21
C ALA A 123 2.94 14.45 15.40
N GLY A 124 3.45 13.68 16.37
CA GLY A 124 2.68 13.25 17.53
C GLY A 124 1.64 12.16 17.25
N ALA A 125 1.71 11.49 16.09
CA ALA A 125 0.89 10.30 15.84
C ALA A 125 1.13 9.24 16.92
N ASP A 126 0.04 8.78 17.55
CA ASP A 126 0.08 7.71 18.53
C ASP A 126 -0.10 6.36 17.83
N LEU A 127 0.86 5.47 18.01
CA LEU A 127 0.84 4.11 17.46
C LEU A 127 0.40 3.06 18.49
N THR A 128 0.14 3.45 19.75
CA THR A 128 -0.24 2.50 20.82
C THR A 128 -1.59 1.83 20.57
N ASP A 129 -2.44 2.45 19.75
CA ASP A 129 -3.72 1.89 19.36
C ASP A 129 -3.65 0.84 18.24
N TYR A 130 -2.48 0.69 17.60
CA TYR A 130 -2.30 -0.14 16.41
C TYR A 130 -1.22 -1.19 16.62
N ASN A 131 -1.46 -2.43 16.19
CA ASN A 131 -0.44 -3.47 16.14
C ASN A 131 -0.28 -4.10 14.76
N GLU A 132 -0.96 -3.55 13.74
CA GLU A 132 -0.90 -4.05 12.38
C GLU A 132 -0.88 -2.90 11.35
N VAL A 133 -0.14 -3.10 10.26
CA VAL A 133 -0.26 -2.29 9.03
C VAL A 133 -1.03 -3.08 7.99
N TRP A 134 -1.96 -2.43 7.30
CA TRP A 134 -2.85 -3.06 6.34
C TRP A 134 -2.74 -2.41 4.97
N VAL A 135 -2.88 -3.24 3.93
CA VAL A 135 -3.28 -2.82 2.59
C VAL A 135 -4.77 -3.12 2.46
N TRP A 136 -5.58 -2.07 2.35
CA TRP A 136 -7.04 -2.13 2.40
C TRP A 136 -7.65 -1.62 1.10
N CYS A 137 -8.64 -2.34 0.55
CA CYS A 137 -9.42 -1.86 -0.59
C CYS A 137 -10.64 -1.09 -0.11
N HIS A 138 -10.64 0.23 -0.29
CA HIS A 138 -11.73 1.09 0.16
C HIS A 138 -13.02 0.85 -0.63
N ALA A 139 -12.93 0.70 -1.96
CA ALA A 139 -14.08 0.45 -2.84
C ALA A 139 -14.89 -0.81 -2.48
N PHE A 140 -14.24 -1.85 -1.93
CA PHE A 140 -14.88 -3.13 -1.61
C PHE A 140 -14.90 -3.47 -0.13
N SER A 141 -14.26 -2.66 0.72
CA SER A 141 -14.13 -2.91 2.16
C SER A 141 -13.54 -4.29 2.47
N VAL A 142 -12.41 -4.63 1.84
CA VAL A 142 -11.69 -5.90 2.03
C VAL A 142 -10.18 -5.70 2.19
N GLY A 143 -9.56 -6.56 3.00
CA GLY A 143 -8.11 -6.58 3.21
C GLY A 143 -7.38 -7.33 2.11
N PHE A 144 -6.28 -6.75 1.63
CA PHE A 144 -5.40 -7.36 0.63
C PHE A 144 -4.18 -8.01 1.28
N ALA A 145 -3.57 -7.32 2.23
CA ALA A 145 -2.47 -7.85 3.03
C ALA A 145 -2.46 -7.16 4.39
N LYS A 146 -1.92 -7.84 5.41
CA LYS A 146 -1.61 -7.22 6.69
C LYS A 146 -0.27 -7.68 7.22
N ALA A 147 0.34 -6.85 8.05
CA ALA A 147 1.58 -7.15 8.74
C ALA A 147 1.41 -6.84 10.23
N VAL A 148 1.56 -7.87 11.07
CA VAL A 148 1.63 -7.69 12.52
C VAL A 148 2.98 -7.07 12.86
N LEU A 149 2.95 -6.00 13.65
CA LEU A 149 4.11 -5.24 14.07
C LEU A 149 4.68 -5.79 15.38
N SER A 150 6.00 -5.81 15.46
CA SER A 150 6.75 -6.24 16.64
C SER A 150 7.97 -5.32 16.84
N PRO A 151 8.44 -5.15 18.09
CA PRO A 151 9.63 -4.35 18.38
C PRO A 151 10.86 -4.82 17.57
N SER A 152 11.59 -3.86 17.02
CA SER A 152 12.94 -4.11 16.53
C SER A 152 13.91 -4.17 17.70
N ILE A 153 14.33 -5.40 18.03
CA ILE A 153 15.45 -5.69 18.95
C ILE A 153 16.75 -5.20 18.32
#